data_AF-A0A6L2ZTZ2-F1
#
_entry.id   AF-A0A6L2ZTZ2-F1
#
_cell.length_a   1.000
_cell.length_b   1.000
_cell.length_c   1.000
_cell.angle_alpha   90.00
_cell.angle_beta   90.00
_cell.angle_gamma   90.00
#
_symmetry.space_group_name_H-M   'P 1'
#
loop_
_entity.id
_entity.type
_entity.pdbx_description
1 polymer ?
#
loop_
_entity_poly.entity_id
_entity_poly.type
_entity_poly.pdbx_seq_one_letter_code
_entity_poly.pdbx_strand_id
1 'polypeptide(L)'
;MLEDANRGMEIGEKVMIELFTTPKEQVKIELFQYILFSRAGEFSKDLREKLNLKNETFRRYSKELEEDIHALFGQDIKIVKKSSKIVIKMKNEMTPDYIVTRLQLNYMRKSPLYSLLSALISKSYTSIPEIAYDLNFSEPTVYKLLTQVKEIMLPFKAEFDLANATNFSGDELGVRYFLYLTHWHLFNTLGKNPSLMPFRQNLSI
;
A
#
# COMPACT_ATOMS: atom_id res chain seq x y z
N MET A 1 -20.42 16.59 -9.60
CA MET A 1 -19.78 16.86 -10.91
C MET A 1 -18.30 17.25 -10.77
N LEU A 2 -17.95 18.36 -10.10
CA LEU A 2 -16.54 18.70 -9.79
C LEU A 2 -16.03 18.03 -8.48
N GLU A 3 -16.91 17.79 -7.50
CA GLU A 3 -16.56 17.08 -6.25
C GLU A 3 -16.25 15.59 -6.46
N ASP A 4 -16.94 14.93 -7.40
CA ASP A 4 -16.70 13.51 -7.71
C ASP A 4 -15.39 13.31 -8.48
N ALA A 5 -15.03 14.27 -9.34
CA ALA A 5 -13.75 14.29 -10.06
C ALA A 5 -12.56 14.58 -9.11
N ASN A 6 -12.75 15.41 -8.09
CA ASN A 6 -11.75 15.64 -7.04
C ASN A 6 -11.52 14.39 -6.18
N ARG A 7 -12.56 13.61 -5.88
CA ARG A 7 -12.42 12.30 -5.21
C ARG A 7 -11.67 11.26 -6.06
N GLY A 8 -11.84 11.29 -7.38
CA GLY A 8 -11.08 10.43 -8.31
C GLY A 8 -9.62 10.87 -8.52
N MET A 9 -9.33 12.18 -8.41
CA MET A 9 -7.98 12.75 -8.50
C MET A 9 -7.20 12.72 -7.17
N GLU A 10 -7.89 12.55 -6.04
CA GLU A 10 -7.25 12.38 -4.72
C GLU A 10 -6.69 10.97 -4.48
N ILE A 11 -6.58 10.10 -5.49
CA ILE A 11 -5.75 8.89 -5.35
C ILE A 11 -4.27 9.27 -5.50
N GLY A 12 -3.78 10.06 -4.54
CA GLY A 12 -2.36 10.27 -4.31
C GLY A 12 -1.76 9.09 -3.54
N GLU A 13 -0.42 9.05 -3.45
CA GLU A 13 0.32 8.03 -2.71
C GLU A 13 -0.20 7.83 -1.27
N LYS A 14 -0.58 8.93 -0.61
CA LYS A 14 -1.15 8.91 0.74
C LYS A 14 -2.48 8.15 0.82
N VAL A 15 -3.39 8.37 -0.13
CA VAL A 15 -4.70 7.70 -0.16
C VAL A 15 -4.54 6.21 -0.46
N MET A 16 -3.58 5.84 -1.31
CA MET A 16 -3.31 4.42 -1.59
C MET A 16 -2.74 3.69 -0.37
N ILE A 17 -1.78 4.29 0.35
CA ILE A 17 -1.27 3.68 1.59
C ILE A 17 -2.41 3.48 2.59
N GLU A 18 -3.27 4.48 2.78
CA GLU A 18 -4.39 4.41 3.71
C GLU A 18 -5.39 3.30 3.38
N LEU A 19 -5.63 3.02 2.09
CA LEU A 19 -6.52 1.93 1.64
C LEU A 19 -6.00 0.53 2.00
N PHE A 20 -4.67 0.34 2.05
CA PHE A 20 -4.05 -0.97 2.24
C PHE A 20 -3.38 -1.16 3.59
N THR A 21 -3.46 -0.19 4.49
CA THR A 21 -2.78 -0.27 5.80
C THR A 21 -3.73 0.03 6.94
N THR A 22 -3.49 -0.61 8.08
CA THR A 22 -4.21 -0.33 9.32
C THR A 22 -3.76 1.01 9.93
N PRO A 23 -4.58 1.66 10.78
CA PRO A 23 -4.15 2.86 11.50
C PRO A 23 -2.85 2.68 12.30
N LYS A 24 -2.63 1.47 12.82
CA LYS A 24 -1.37 1.12 13.50
C LYS A 24 -0.17 1.19 12.56
N GLU A 25 -0.28 0.61 11.37
CA GLU A 25 0.80 0.60 10.38
C GLU A 25 1.08 2.00 9.85
N GLN A 26 0.05 2.81 9.63
CA GLN A 26 0.17 4.23 9.26
C GLN A 26 0.97 5.01 10.30
N VAL A 27 0.64 4.86 11.59
CA VAL A 27 1.40 5.48 12.69
C VAL A 27 2.84 4.98 12.75
N LYS A 28 3.10 3.71 12.44
CA LYS A 28 4.49 3.19 12.36
C LYS A 28 5.27 3.77 11.20
N ILE A 29 4.64 3.97 10.03
CA ILE A 29 5.24 4.65 8.88
C ILE A 29 5.60 6.09 9.27
N GLU A 30 4.66 6.81 9.88
CA GLU A 30 4.86 8.20 10.28
C GLU A 30 5.96 8.35 11.35
N LEU A 31 5.95 7.48 12.37
CA LEU A 31 7.01 7.39 13.37
C LEU A 31 8.38 7.19 12.72
N PHE A 32 8.46 6.28 11.76
CA PHE A 32 9.71 6.00 11.04
C PHE A 32 10.18 7.23 10.25
N GLN A 33 9.29 7.88 9.51
CA GLN A 33 9.60 9.09 8.75
C GLN A 33 10.08 10.23 9.66
N TYR A 34 9.43 10.48 10.80
CA TYR A 34 9.88 11.49 11.76
C TYR A 34 11.31 11.25 12.24
N ILE A 35 11.68 9.99 12.50
CA ILE A 35 13.05 9.65 12.92
C ILE A 35 14.02 9.76 11.74
N LEU A 36 13.63 9.28 10.55
CA LEU A 36 14.50 9.17 9.37
C LEU A 36 14.91 10.54 8.83
N PHE A 37 13.96 11.47 8.78
CA PHE A 37 14.20 12.82 8.28
C PHE A 37 14.73 13.79 9.36
N SER A 38 14.96 13.30 10.58
CA SER A 38 15.55 14.12 11.65
C SER A 38 17.06 14.25 11.51
N ARG A 39 17.56 15.50 11.50
CA ARG A 39 19.02 15.77 11.40
C ARG A 39 19.81 15.30 12.62
N ALA A 40 19.21 15.33 13.81
CA ALA A 40 19.89 15.07 15.09
C ALA A 40 19.21 14.00 15.94
N GLY A 41 18.22 13.30 15.38
CA GLY A 41 17.33 12.41 16.10
C GLY A 41 16.25 13.12 16.89
N GLU A 42 15.22 12.36 17.24
CA GLU A 42 14.01 12.84 17.90
C GLU A 42 13.94 12.36 19.35
N PHE A 43 13.39 13.16 20.26
CA PHE A 43 13.11 12.69 21.61
C PHE A 43 11.84 11.84 21.63
N SER A 44 11.84 10.77 22.45
CA SER A 44 10.66 9.92 22.61
C SER A 44 9.44 10.71 23.13
N LYS A 45 9.65 11.78 23.91
CA LYS A 45 8.57 12.63 24.39
C LYS A 45 7.89 13.35 23.21
N ASP A 46 8.69 14.01 22.39
CA ASP A 46 8.20 14.82 21.26
C ASP A 46 7.48 13.95 20.22
N LEU A 47 8.01 12.76 19.91
CA LEU A 47 7.36 11.81 19.01
C LEU A 47 6.00 11.34 19.53
N ARG A 48 5.88 11.10 20.83
CA ARG A 48 4.59 10.73 21.45
C ARG A 48 3.57 11.85 21.33
N GLU A 49 4.00 13.09 21.57
CA GLU A 49 3.12 14.26 21.47
C GLU A 49 2.69 14.50 20.02
N LYS A 50 3.62 14.45 19.05
CA LYS A 50 3.33 14.58 17.61
C LYS A 50 2.34 13.53 17.11
N LEU A 51 2.53 12.27 17.51
CA LEU A 51 1.69 11.14 17.09
C LEU A 51 0.45 10.92 17.97
N ASN A 52 0.24 11.77 18.99
CA ASN A 52 -0.82 11.63 19.99
C ASN A 52 -0.90 10.22 20.63
N LEU A 53 0.27 9.68 21.04
CA LEU A 53 0.37 8.32 21.58
C LEU A 53 0.63 8.31 23.09
N LYS A 54 -0.11 7.44 23.79
CA LYS A 54 0.23 7.04 25.16
C LYS A 54 1.58 6.32 25.18
N ASN A 55 2.27 6.40 26.32
CA ASN A 55 3.62 5.84 26.48
C ASN A 55 3.71 4.34 26.14
N GLU A 56 2.74 3.54 26.58
CA GLU A 56 2.72 2.09 26.33
C GLU A 56 2.56 1.77 24.85
N THR A 57 1.65 2.47 24.16
CA THR A 57 1.43 2.33 22.71
C THR A 57 2.68 2.72 21.94
N PHE A 58 3.32 3.84 22.30
CA PHE A 58 4.57 4.27 21.67
C PHE A 58 5.68 3.25 21.84
N ARG A 59 5.87 2.70 23.05
CA ARG A 59 6.88 1.67 23.30
C ARG A 59 6.62 0.42 22.46
N ARG A 60 5.36 -0.04 22.40
CA ARG A 60 4.96 -1.20 21.60
C ARG A 60 5.20 -0.96 20.11
N TYR A 61 4.72 0.15 19.58
CA TYR A 61 4.85 0.47 18.15
C TYR A 61 6.30 0.71 17.74
N SER A 62 7.13 1.33 18.59
CA SER A 62 8.56 1.48 18.34
C SER A 62 9.27 0.13 18.27
N LYS A 63 8.94 -0.80 19.16
CA LYS A 63 9.51 -2.15 19.15
C LYS A 63 9.08 -2.96 17.92
N GLU A 64 7.79 -2.93 17.59
CA GLU A 64 7.28 -3.57 16.36
C GLU A 64 7.97 -2.98 15.11
N LEU A 65 8.14 -1.64 15.07
CA LEU A 65 8.82 -0.97 13.96
C LEU A 65 10.30 -1.36 13.87
N GLU A 66 11.00 -1.48 14.99
CA GLU A 66 12.38 -1.98 15.04
C GLU A 66 12.48 -3.40 14.45
N GLU A 67 11.55 -4.28 14.82
CA GLU A 67 11.46 -5.66 14.29
C GLU A 67 11.15 -5.66 12.78
N ASP A 68 10.20 -4.83 12.33
CA ASP A 68 9.83 -4.71 10.91
C ASP A 68 11.00 -4.18 10.06
N ILE A 69 11.73 -3.16 10.54
CA ILE A 69 12.93 -2.62 9.86
C ILE A 69 14.04 -3.67 9.82
N HIS A 70 14.24 -4.41 10.91
CA HIS A 70 15.23 -5.48 10.94
C HIS A 70 14.89 -6.60 9.94
N ALA A 71 13.61 -6.98 9.82
CA ALA A 71 13.17 -7.98 8.85
C ALA A 71 13.39 -7.52 7.39
N LEU A 72 13.22 -6.23 7.10
CA LEU A 72 13.34 -5.69 5.74
C LEU A 72 14.78 -5.41 5.28
N PHE A 73 15.63 -4.96 6.20
CA PHE A 73 16.96 -4.41 5.88
C PHE A 73 18.09 -5.07 6.67
N GLY A 74 17.78 -6.07 7.51
CA GLY A 74 18.77 -6.79 8.30
C GLY A 74 19.58 -5.85 9.21
N GLN A 75 20.88 -5.83 9.00
CA GLN A 75 21.83 -5.05 9.80
C GLN A 75 22.18 -3.70 9.15
N ASP A 76 21.66 -3.41 7.96
CA ASP A 76 22.00 -2.22 7.17
C ASP A 76 21.31 -0.97 7.69
N ILE A 77 20.13 -1.14 8.29
CA ILE A 77 19.35 -0.06 8.90
C ILE A 77 18.99 -0.46 10.33
N LYS A 78 19.23 0.44 11.28
CA LYS A 78 18.89 0.26 12.68
C LYS A 78 18.29 1.51 13.28
N ILE A 79 17.20 1.35 14.01
CA ILE A 79 16.70 2.37 14.93
C ILE A 79 17.47 2.19 16.25
N VAL A 80 18.10 3.25 16.74
CA VAL A 80 18.97 3.23 17.92
C VAL A 80 18.60 4.37 18.86
N LYS A 81 18.58 4.08 20.15
CA LYS A 81 18.45 5.11 21.19
C LYS A 81 19.84 5.58 21.65
N LYS A 82 20.14 6.88 21.47
CA LYS A 82 21.39 7.51 21.92
C LYS A 82 21.06 8.75 22.76
N SER A 83 21.51 8.77 24.02
CA SER A 83 21.37 9.94 24.92
C SER A 83 19.95 10.52 24.93
N SER A 84 18.94 9.66 25.12
CA SER A 84 17.51 9.99 25.14
C SER A 84 16.86 10.35 23.79
N LYS A 85 17.63 10.40 22.70
CA LYS A 85 17.13 10.56 21.33
C LYS A 85 17.05 9.22 20.60
N ILE A 86 16.13 9.12 19.67
CA ILE A 86 15.99 8.03 18.72
C ILE A 86 16.57 8.50 17.38
N VAL A 87 17.45 7.69 16.80
CA VAL A 87 18.11 7.96 15.52
C VAL A 87 18.05 6.73 14.63
N ILE A 88 18.09 6.93 13.31
CA ILE A 88 18.34 5.86 12.35
C ILE A 88 19.81 5.85 11.97
N LYS A 89 20.44 4.68 12.06
CA LYS A 89 21.78 4.43 11.54
C LYS A 89 21.66 3.60 10.26
N MET A 90 22.32 4.06 9.21
CA MET A 90 22.40 3.40 7.90
C MET A 90 23.85 3.04 7.60
N LYS A 91 24.10 1.82 7.11
CA LYS A 91 25.44 1.37 6.67
C LYS A 91 25.72 1.63 5.19
N ASN A 92 24.67 1.63 4.37
CA ASN A 92 24.74 1.73 2.92
C ASN A 92 24.11 3.04 2.43
N GLU A 93 24.45 3.46 1.21
CA GLU A 93 23.89 4.64 0.54
C GLU A 93 22.47 4.37 -0.03
N MET A 94 21.55 3.92 0.83
CA MET A 94 20.13 3.85 0.46
C MET A 94 19.50 5.23 0.60
N THR A 95 18.68 5.62 -0.37
CA THR A 95 17.92 6.87 -0.27
C THR A 95 16.81 6.74 0.78
N PRO A 96 16.49 7.80 1.54
CA PRO A 96 15.38 7.79 2.49
C PRO A 96 14.05 7.34 1.85
N ASP A 97 13.77 7.79 0.63
CA ASP A 97 12.56 7.45 -0.12
C ASP A 97 12.45 5.94 -0.37
N TYR A 98 13.53 5.30 -0.82
CA TYR A 98 13.57 3.85 -1.04
C TYR A 98 13.20 3.08 0.23
N ILE A 99 13.73 3.51 1.38
CA ILE A 99 13.53 2.83 2.66
C ILE A 99 12.07 2.98 3.10
N VAL A 100 11.50 4.18 2.97
CA VAL A 100 10.09 4.46 3.29
C VAL A 100 9.17 3.65 2.38
N THR A 101 9.40 3.67 1.06
CA THR A 101 8.60 2.91 0.09
C THR A 101 8.64 1.42 0.37
N ARG A 102 9.80 0.86 0.73
CA ARG A 102 9.93 -0.56 1.09
C ARG A 102 9.16 -0.91 2.37
N LEU A 103 9.15 -0.02 3.36
CA LEU A 103 8.34 -0.20 4.58
C LEU A 103 6.84 -0.14 4.28
N GLN A 104 6.40 0.83 3.48
CA GLN A 104 5.01 0.97 3.06
C GLN A 104 4.54 -0.28 2.32
N LEU A 105 5.29 -0.72 1.30
CA LEU A 105 4.98 -1.94 0.54
C LEU A 105 4.89 -3.18 1.42
N ASN A 106 5.76 -3.30 2.44
CA ASN A 106 5.71 -4.41 3.39
C ASN A 106 4.39 -4.47 4.17
N TYR A 107 3.85 -3.32 4.58
CA TYR A 107 2.54 -3.27 5.25
C TYR A 107 1.39 -3.48 4.27
N MET A 108 1.42 -2.81 3.12
CA MET A 108 0.37 -2.94 2.09
C MET A 108 0.17 -4.38 1.64
N ARG A 109 1.25 -5.15 1.44
CA ARG A 109 1.20 -6.55 1.01
C ARG A 109 0.51 -7.49 2.00
N LYS A 110 0.33 -7.09 3.25
CA LYS A 110 -0.41 -7.88 4.27
C LYS A 110 -1.93 -7.70 4.14
N SER A 111 -2.40 -6.73 3.34
CA SER A 111 -3.82 -6.45 3.18
C SER A 111 -4.52 -7.48 2.29
N PRO A 112 -5.69 -8.00 2.71
CA PRO A 112 -6.54 -8.80 1.84
C PRO A 112 -7.02 -8.04 0.60
N LEU A 113 -7.26 -6.72 0.73
CA LEU A 113 -7.65 -5.87 -0.40
C LEU A 113 -6.50 -5.72 -1.41
N TYR A 114 -5.26 -5.58 -0.92
CA TYR A 114 -4.08 -5.58 -1.78
C TYR A 114 -3.96 -6.89 -2.56
N SER A 115 -4.15 -8.02 -1.86
CA SER A 115 -4.07 -9.35 -2.47
C SER A 115 -5.14 -9.53 -3.56
N LEU A 116 -6.38 -9.11 -3.29
CA LEU A 116 -7.46 -9.15 -4.27
C LEU A 116 -7.15 -8.27 -5.49
N LEU A 117 -6.83 -6.99 -5.30
CA LEU A 117 -6.55 -6.09 -6.43
C LEU A 117 -5.34 -6.53 -7.26
N SER A 118 -4.27 -6.97 -6.60
CA SER A 118 -3.09 -7.51 -7.28
C SER A 118 -3.46 -8.70 -8.16
N ALA A 119 -4.31 -9.59 -7.65
CA ALA A 119 -4.79 -10.74 -8.38
C ALA A 119 -5.70 -10.38 -9.55
N LEU A 120 -6.71 -9.52 -9.34
CA LEU A 120 -7.63 -9.06 -10.40
C LEU A 120 -6.89 -8.35 -11.55
N ILE A 121 -5.82 -7.60 -11.25
CA ILE A 121 -5.00 -6.94 -12.28
C ILE A 121 -4.15 -7.95 -13.05
N SER A 122 -3.69 -9.02 -12.39
CA SER A 122 -2.74 -9.97 -12.96
C SER A 122 -3.39 -11.13 -13.71
N LYS A 123 -4.65 -11.46 -13.39
CA LYS A 123 -5.37 -12.59 -13.98
C LYS A 123 -6.85 -12.29 -14.14
N SER A 124 -7.52 -13.09 -14.94
CA SER A 124 -8.98 -13.04 -15.09
C SER A 124 -9.58 -14.29 -14.48
N TYR A 125 -10.70 -14.11 -13.81
CA TYR A 125 -11.48 -15.12 -13.12
C TYR A 125 -12.83 -15.28 -13.79
N THR A 126 -13.38 -16.47 -13.70
CA THR A 126 -14.71 -16.80 -14.22
C THR A 126 -15.78 -16.79 -13.14
N SER A 127 -15.37 -16.85 -11.86
CA SER A 127 -16.31 -16.96 -10.74
C SER A 127 -15.73 -16.48 -9.41
N ILE A 128 -16.59 -16.15 -8.45
CA ILE A 128 -16.19 -15.82 -7.07
C ILE A 128 -15.52 -16.99 -6.33
N PRO A 129 -16.00 -18.25 -6.44
CA PRO A 129 -15.31 -19.40 -5.87
C PRO A 129 -13.87 -19.57 -6.37
N GLU A 130 -13.59 -19.25 -7.63
CA GLU A 130 -12.24 -19.29 -8.20
C GLU A 130 -11.31 -18.27 -7.52
N ILE A 131 -11.79 -17.04 -7.31
CA ILE A 131 -11.07 -16.00 -6.57
C ILE A 131 -10.80 -16.45 -5.13
N ALA A 132 -11.83 -17.00 -4.47
CA ALA A 132 -11.75 -17.46 -3.09
C ALA A 132 -10.71 -18.58 -2.93
N TYR A 133 -10.73 -19.56 -3.84
CA TYR A 133 -9.78 -20.67 -3.85
C TYR A 133 -8.34 -20.16 -4.02
N ASP A 134 -8.11 -19.32 -5.03
CA ASP A 134 -6.78 -18.85 -5.38
C ASP A 134 -6.16 -17.93 -4.31
N LEU A 135 -6.97 -17.08 -3.66
CA LEU A 135 -6.51 -16.19 -2.58
C LEU A 135 -6.54 -16.84 -1.19
N ASN A 136 -6.98 -18.10 -1.08
CA ASN A 136 -7.26 -18.77 0.20
C ASN A 136 -8.20 -17.95 1.11
N PHE A 137 -9.23 -17.34 0.51
CA PHE A 137 -10.26 -16.58 1.21
C PHE A 137 -11.57 -17.38 1.26
N SER A 138 -12.44 -17.03 2.20
CA SER A 138 -13.84 -17.48 2.12
C SER A 138 -14.57 -16.65 1.06
N GLU A 139 -15.56 -17.22 0.37
CA GLU A 139 -16.38 -16.47 -0.58
C GLU A 139 -17.03 -15.21 0.04
N PRO A 140 -17.58 -15.23 1.28
CA PRO A 140 -18.06 -14.01 1.93
C PRO A 140 -16.99 -12.93 2.07
N THR A 141 -15.73 -13.31 2.33
CA THR A 141 -14.60 -12.38 2.35
C THR A 141 -14.37 -11.76 0.98
N VAL A 142 -14.41 -12.57 -0.10
CA VAL A 142 -14.26 -12.07 -1.47
C VAL A 142 -15.37 -11.09 -1.82
N TYR A 143 -16.65 -11.40 -1.53
CA TYR A 143 -17.75 -10.47 -1.76
C TYR A 143 -17.56 -9.13 -1.05
N LYS A 144 -17.17 -9.16 0.24
CA LYS A 144 -16.90 -7.94 1.01
C LYS A 144 -15.76 -7.11 0.41
N LEU A 145 -14.70 -7.76 -0.05
CA LEU A 145 -13.57 -7.07 -0.67
C LEU A 145 -13.93 -6.53 -2.06
N LEU A 146 -14.71 -7.26 -2.85
CA LEU A 146 -15.19 -6.77 -4.15
C LEU A 146 -16.10 -5.56 -4.02
N THR A 147 -16.91 -5.45 -2.96
CA THR A 147 -17.67 -4.22 -2.69
C THR A 147 -16.74 -3.02 -2.53
N GLN A 148 -15.65 -3.16 -1.78
CA GLN A 148 -14.65 -2.09 -1.63
C GLN A 148 -13.96 -1.78 -2.97
N VAL A 149 -13.61 -2.80 -3.77
CA VAL A 149 -13.04 -2.59 -5.10
C VAL A 149 -13.99 -1.79 -5.99
N LYS A 150 -15.28 -2.14 -6.01
CA LYS A 150 -16.30 -1.41 -6.79
C LYS A 150 -16.42 0.06 -6.35
N GLU A 151 -16.37 0.34 -5.05
CA GLU A 151 -16.36 1.71 -4.53
C GLU A 151 -15.13 2.50 -5.00
N ILE A 152 -13.95 1.87 -5.02
CA ILE A 152 -12.71 2.50 -5.52
C ILE A 152 -12.78 2.77 -7.02
N MET A 153 -13.45 1.91 -7.79
CA MET A 153 -13.57 2.02 -9.25
C MET A 153 -14.60 3.05 -9.71
N LEU A 154 -15.59 3.38 -8.85
CA LEU A 154 -16.71 4.26 -9.20
C LEU A 154 -16.28 5.63 -9.77
N PRO A 155 -15.31 6.36 -9.19
CA PRO A 155 -14.87 7.66 -9.73
C PRO A 155 -14.25 7.55 -11.13
N PHE A 156 -13.75 6.37 -11.49
CA PHE A 156 -13.15 6.08 -12.79
C PHE A 156 -14.18 5.67 -13.83
N LYS A 157 -15.47 5.51 -13.48
CA LYS A 157 -16.48 4.90 -14.35
C LYS A 157 -16.06 3.51 -14.84
N ALA A 158 -15.33 2.79 -13.99
CA ALA A 158 -14.91 1.42 -14.22
C ALA A 158 -15.76 0.48 -13.35
N GLU A 159 -15.95 -0.75 -13.82
CA GLU A 159 -16.75 -1.78 -13.17
C GLU A 159 -16.02 -3.13 -13.17
N PHE A 160 -16.33 -3.95 -12.16
CA PHE A 160 -15.90 -5.34 -12.10
C PHE A 160 -16.99 -6.25 -12.66
N ASP A 161 -16.65 -7.02 -13.70
CA ASP A 161 -17.58 -7.89 -14.43
C ASP A 161 -16.93 -9.23 -14.79
N LEU A 162 -17.36 -10.31 -14.16
CA LEU A 162 -16.88 -11.67 -14.43
C LEU A 162 -17.20 -12.17 -15.85
N ALA A 163 -18.21 -11.60 -16.52
CA ALA A 163 -18.53 -11.95 -17.91
C ALA A 163 -17.51 -11.34 -18.89
N ASN A 164 -16.81 -10.27 -18.49
CA ASN A 164 -15.76 -9.67 -19.29
C ASN A 164 -14.47 -10.49 -19.21
N ALA A 165 -13.83 -10.72 -20.36
CA ALA A 165 -12.59 -11.49 -20.47
C ALA A 165 -11.39 -10.93 -19.67
N THR A 166 -11.46 -9.66 -19.25
CA THR A 166 -10.46 -9.01 -18.39
C THR A 166 -10.91 -8.87 -16.93
N ASN A 167 -12.18 -9.17 -16.64
CA ASN A 167 -12.90 -8.82 -15.41
C ASN A 167 -13.16 -7.32 -15.17
N PHE A 168 -12.78 -6.46 -16.11
CA PHE A 168 -13.02 -5.03 -16.02
C PHE A 168 -13.89 -4.57 -17.20
N SER A 169 -14.84 -3.69 -16.92
CA SER A 169 -15.73 -3.07 -17.90
C SER A 169 -15.97 -1.60 -17.54
N GLY A 170 -16.69 -0.86 -18.39
CA GLY A 170 -17.00 0.56 -18.19
C GLY A 170 -16.38 1.46 -19.25
N ASP A 171 -16.13 2.71 -18.91
CA ASP A 171 -15.47 3.67 -19.79
C ASP A 171 -14.01 3.26 -20.04
N GLU A 172 -13.59 3.14 -21.29
CA GLU A 172 -12.28 2.62 -21.65
C GLU A 172 -11.12 3.44 -21.06
N LEU A 173 -11.24 4.78 -21.11
CA LEU A 173 -10.24 5.65 -20.50
C LEU A 173 -10.23 5.50 -18.98
N GLY A 174 -11.41 5.41 -18.37
CA GLY A 174 -11.62 5.10 -16.97
C GLY A 174 -10.93 3.83 -16.49
N VAL A 175 -11.21 2.70 -17.17
CA VAL A 175 -10.61 1.39 -16.87
C VAL A 175 -9.09 1.45 -16.98
N ARG A 176 -8.56 2.01 -18.08
CA ARG A 176 -7.11 2.14 -18.26
C ARG A 176 -6.47 3.00 -17.18
N TYR A 177 -7.10 4.11 -16.81
CA TYR A 177 -6.56 5.01 -15.79
C TYR A 177 -6.58 4.37 -14.40
N PHE A 178 -7.66 3.69 -14.03
CA PHE A 178 -7.75 2.91 -12.80
C PHE A 178 -6.65 1.83 -12.72
N LEU A 179 -6.50 1.03 -13.79
CA LEU A 179 -5.50 -0.04 -13.83
C LEU A 179 -4.07 0.53 -13.76
N TYR A 180 -3.80 1.62 -14.46
CA TYR A 180 -2.50 2.29 -14.42
C TYR A 180 -2.13 2.77 -13.02
N LEU A 181 -3.02 3.54 -12.36
CA LEU A 181 -2.77 4.06 -11.01
C LEU A 181 -2.62 2.93 -10.00
N THR A 182 -3.53 1.96 -10.04
CA THR A 182 -3.50 0.84 -9.10
C THR A 182 -2.23 0.03 -9.29
N HIS A 183 -1.85 -0.30 -10.53
CA HIS A 183 -0.61 -1.00 -10.81
C HIS A 183 0.62 -0.22 -10.32
N TRP A 184 0.69 1.08 -10.62
CA TRP A 184 1.79 1.95 -10.18
C TRP A 184 2.00 1.86 -8.67
N HIS A 185 0.93 1.99 -7.89
CA HIS A 185 1.01 1.99 -6.42
C HIS A 185 1.19 0.61 -5.79
N LEU A 186 0.65 -0.45 -6.41
CA LEU A 186 0.82 -1.80 -5.88
C LEU A 186 2.24 -2.33 -6.09
N PHE A 187 2.85 -2.01 -7.23
CA PHE A 187 4.11 -2.61 -7.66
C PHE A 187 5.31 -1.65 -7.64
N ASN A 188 5.07 -0.34 -7.50
CA ASN A 188 6.07 0.72 -7.28
C ASN A 188 7.41 0.38 -7.94
N THR A 189 7.58 0.54 -9.27
CA THR A 189 8.77 0.35 -10.18
C THR A 189 9.90 -0.67 -9.85
N LEU A 190 10.16 -1.01 -8.59
CA LEU A 190 11.00 -2.03 -7.98
C LEU A 190 10.68 -3.47 -8.42
N GLY A 191 9.60 -3.70 -9.16
CA GLY A 191 9.15 -5.04 -9.56
C GLY A 191 8.70 -5.11 -11.01
N LYS A 192 9.65 -5.04 -11.94
CA LYS A 192 9.47 -5.10 -13.41
C LYS A 192 8.78 -3.85 -13.98
N ASN A 193 9.32 -3.38 -15.11
CA ASN A 193 8.77 -2.28 -15.89
C ASN A 193 7.30 -2.58 -16.21
N PRO A 194 6.34 -1.67 -15.88
CA PRO A 194 4.93 -1.85 -16.22
C PRO A 194 4.72 -2.18 -17.69
N SER A 195 5.51 -1.56 -18.57
CA SER A 195 5.45 -1.78 -20.03
C SER A 195 6.02 -3.13 -20.51
N LEU A 196 6.69 -3.89 -19.64
CA LEU A 196 7.25 -5.22 -19.95
C LEU A 196 6.42 -6.37 -19.37
N MET A 197 5.41 -6.09 -18.54
CA MET A 197 4.32 -7.05 -18.40
C MET A 197 3.52 -7.00 -19.70
N PRO A 198 2.98 -8.12 -20.20
CA PRO A 198 1.99 -8.06 -21.25
C PRO A 198 0.75 -7.39 -20.63
N PHE A 199 0.72 -6.05 -20.58
CA PHE A 199 -0.52 -5.32 -20.80
C PHE A 199 -1.07 -5.97 -22.04
N ARG A 200 -2.11 -6.80 -21.86
CA ARG A 200 -2.57 -7.73 -22.89
C ARG A 200 -2.59 -6.95 -24.20
N GLN A 201 -1.81 -7.40 -25.18
CA GLN A 201 -1.89 -6.90 -26.55
C GLN A 201 -3.31 -7.11 -27.15
N ASN A 202 -4.20 -7.73 -26.38
CA ASN A 202 -5.61 -7.92 -26.62
C ASN A 202 -6.49 -7.02 -25.74
N LEU A 203 -6.15 -5.74 -25.56
CA LEU A 203 -7.18 -4.71 -25.43
C LEU A 203 -7.76 -4.44 -26.83
N SER A 204 -8.32 -5.49 -27.42
CA SER A 204 -9.29 -5.37 -28.50
C SER A 204 -10.63 -5.30 -27.79
N ILE A 205 -11.06 -4.08 -27.46
CA ILE A 205 -12.48 -3.80 -27.28
C ILE A 205 -13.12 -3.81 -28.66
#